data_AF-A0A932QK97-F1
#
_entry.id   AF-A0A932QK97-F1
#
_cell.length_a   1.000
_cell.length_b   1.000
_cell.length_c   1.000
_cell.angle_alpha   90.00
_cell.angle_beta   90.00
_cell.angle_gamma   90.00
#
_symmetry.space_group_name_H-M   'P 1'
#
loop_
_entity.id
_entity.type
_entity.pdbx_description
1 polymer ?
#
loop_
_entity_poly.entity_id
_entity_poly.type
_entity_poly.pdbx_seq_one_letter_code
_entity_poly.pdbx_strand_id
1 'polypeptide(L)'
;MFKKIGGFVKRHKKFFGVLVVLLAAGLWYLRSTQQSAQVSFQTAKVERGKIVSTVTASGQVVVANRMAVTTTAGGLVKEVFVNNGDSVKTGDKILEVEPDAASNAKQADSWNSYLTAKNAVDSAQATALVLQSDMFTKWQAFLNLATNSTYQNSDQSPNYSNRAASQFHIAEADWLAAQAKFKNQQAIISQTQAGLNSTWLAYQNLSPTVTAPTGGTVSDLI
;
A
#
# COMPACT_ATOMS: atom_id res chain seq x y z
N MET A 1 -84.18 -31.60 88.60
CA MET A 1 -84.78 -32.78 87.93
C MET A 1 -83.66 -33.57 87.26
N PHE A 2 -83.59 -34.89 87.54
CA PHE A 2 -82.65 -35.91 86.99
C PHE A 2 -81.15 -35.65 87.23
N LYS A 3 -80.48 -36.08 88.31
CA LYS A 3 -80.31 -37.44 88.88
C LYS A 3 -79.79 -38.48 87.88
N LYS A 4 -78.46 -38.50 87.68
CA LYS A 4 -77.52 -39.66 87.51
C LYS A 4 -76.39 -39.31 86.53
N ILE A 5 -75.18 -39.00 87.03
CA ILE A 5 -73.86 -39.18 86.36
C ILE A 5 -72.70 -39.22 87.39
N GLY A 6 -72.99 -39.46 88.68
CA GLY A 6 -71.99 -39.46 89.77
C GLY A 6 -70.87 -40.51 89.69
N GLY A 7 -70.87 -41.39 88.68
CA GLY A 7 -69.85 -42.44 88.50
C GLY A 7 -68.70 -42.10 87.54
N PHE A 8 -68.85 -41.15 86.60
CA PHE A 8 -67.86 -40.99 85.50
C PHE A 8 -66.83 -39.88 85.74
N VAL A 9 -67.17 -38.86 86.55
CA VAL A 9 -66.34 -37.65 86.76
C VAL A 9 -65.15 -37.88 87.70
N LYS A 10 -65.12 -38.95 88.49
CA LYS A 10 -63.93 -39.28 89.30
C LYS A 10 -62.80 -39.95 88.50
N ARG A 11 -63.05 -40.48 87.30
CA ARG A 11 -62.03 -41.19 86.50
C ARG A 11 -61.25 -40.31 85.50
N HIS A 12 -61.74 -39.11 85.11
CA HIS A 12 -61.13 -38.34 84.01
C HIS A 12 -60.84 -36.84 84.28
N LYS A 13 -60.66 -36.42 85.55
CA LYS A 13 -60.31 -35.02 85.91
C LYS A 13 -59.04 -34.48 85.22
N LYS A 14 -58.09 -35.37 84.87
CA LYS A 14 -56.85 -35.00 84.17
C LYS A 14 -57.09 -34.55 82.73
N PHE A 15 -58.13 -35.07 82.06
CA PHE A 15 -58.36 -34.80 80.63
C PHE A 15 -58.89 -33.37 80.39
N PHE A 16 -59.71 -32.85 81.30
CA PHE A 16 -60.26 -31.50 81.19
C PHE A 16 -59.20 -30.41 81.42
N GLY A 17 -58.23 -30.66 82.32
CA GLY A 17 -57.10 -29.76 82.53
C GLY A 17 -56.22 -29.61 81.29
N VAL A 18 -56.00 -30.71 80.55
CA VAL A 18 -55.19 -30.69 79.32
C VAL A 18 -55.86 -29.88 78.21
N LEU A 19 -57.19 -29.96 78.09
CA LEU A 19 -57.95 -29.23 77.05
C LEU A 19 -57.84 -27.70 77.23
N VAL A 20 -57.93 -27.22 78.47
CA VAL A 20 -57.85 -25.78 78.77
C VAL A 20 -56.44 -25.24 78.50
N VAL A 21 -55.40 -26.01 78.83
CA VAL A 21 -54.01 -25.63 78.54
C VAL A 21 -53.75 -25.56 77.04
N LEU A 22 -54.30 -26.50 76.25
CA LEU A 22 -54.18 -26.50 74.79
C LEU A 22 -54.86 -25.28 74.14
N LEU A 23 -56.05 -24.89 74.62
CA LEU A 23 -56.74 -23.71 74.09
C LEU A 23 -56.01 -22.40 74.42
N ALA A 24 -55.48 -22.27 75.65
CA ALA A 24 -54.69 -21.11 76.04
C ALA A 24 -53.39 -21.00 75.23
N ALA A 25 -52.70 -22.13 75.01
CA ALA A 25 -51.51 -22.20 74.17
C ALA A 25 -51.82 -21.85 72.70
N GLY A 26 -52.95 -22.33 72.17
CA GLY A 26 -53.37 -22.04 70.80
C GLY A 26 -53.67 -20.55 70.56
N LEU A 27 -54.37 -19.91 71.51
CA LEU A 27 -54.67 -18.47 71.42
C LEU A 27 -53.42 -17.60 71.56
N TRP A 28 -52.46 -18.00 72.41
CA TRP A 28 -51.20 -17.29 72.56
C TRP A 28 -50.34 -17.39 71.29
N TYR A 29 -50.31 -18.55 70.65
CA TYR A 29 -49.56 -18.77 69.41
C TYR A 29 -50.10 -17.95 68.24
N LEU A 30 -51.44 -17.86 68.11
CA LEU A 30 -52.10 -17.07 67.06
C LEU A 30 -51.90 -15.55 67.23
N ARG A 31 -51.77 -15.07 68.47
CA ARG A 31 -51.50 -13.64 68.72
C ARG A 31 -50.03 -13.27 68.47
N SER A 32 -49.11 -14.20 68.70
CA SER A 32 -47.67 -13.97 68.46
C SER A 32 -47.30 -13.94 66.98
N THR A 33 -48.17 -14.39 66.07
CA THR A 33 -47.87 -14.49 64.63
C THR A 33 -48.36 -13.29 63.81
N GLN A 34 -49.10 -12.35 64.41
CA GLN A 34 -49.53 -11.09 63.78
C GLN A 34 -48.52 -9.97 64.02
N GLN A 35 -47.26 -10.20 63.66
CA GLN A 35 -46.23 -9.15 63.65
C GLN A 35 -46.16 -8.59 62.22
N SER A 36 -46.78 -7.43 62.02
CA SER A 36 -46.85 -6.75 60.72
C SER A 36 -45.44 -6.53 60.15
N ALA A 37 -45.18 -7.07 58.97
CA ALA A 37 -43.88 -6.99 58.30
C ALA A 37 -43.59 -5.55 57.87
N GLN A 38 -42.67 -4.89 58.57
CA GLN A 38 -42.17 -3.57 58.19
C GLN A 38 -41.10 -3.75 57.10
N VAL A 39 -41.41 -3.33 55.87
CA VAL A 39 -40.50 -3.43 54.72
C VAL A 39 -39.30 -2.51 54.93
N SER A 40 -38.09 -3.09 54.95
CA SER A 40 -36.82 -2.37 55.09
C SER A 40 -36.19 -2.15 53.73
N PHE A 41 -35.82 -0.90 53.41
CA PHE A 41 -35.13 -0.54 52.18
C PHE A 41 -33.62 -0.45 52.42
N GLN A 42 -32.85 -1.16 51.59
CA GLN A 42 -31.41 -1.06 51.53
C GLN A 42 -31.03 0.14 50.67
N THR A 43 -30.46 1.19 51.26
CA THR A 43 -29.91 2.34 50.53
C THR A 43 -28.40 2.42 50.70
N ALA A 44 -27.68 2.73 49.62
CA ALA A 44 -26.24 3.00 49.65
C ALA A 44 -25.96 4.46 49.29
N LYS A 45 -24.91 5.04 49.90
CA LYS A 45 -24.48 6.42 49.66
C LYS A 45 -23.77 6.49 48.30
N VAL A 46 -24.15 7.45 47.45
CA VAL A 46 -23.54 7.60 46.11
C VAL A 46 -22.14 8.19 46.25
N GLU A 47 -21.14 7.45 45.78
CA GLU A 47 -19.74 7.87 45.73
C GLU A 47 -19.28 8.08 44.29
N ARG A 48 -18.48 9.13 44.05
CA ARG A 48 -17.91 9.42 42.73
C ARG A 48 -16.54 8.77 42.60
N GLY A 49 -16.42 7.82 41.68
CA GLY A 49 -15.16 7.17 41.30
C GLY A 49 -14.93 7.22 39.79
N LYS A 50 -13.68 7.00 39.36
CA LYS A 50 -13.32 6.93 37.93
C LYS A 50 -13.65 5.52 37.40
N ILE A 51 -14.62 5.41 36.50
CA ILE A 51 -14.90 4.16 35.80
C ILE A 51 -13.92 4.04 34.64
N VAL A 52 -13.02 3.05 34.70
CA VAL A 52 -12.10 2.74 33.61
C VAL A 52 -12.65 1.50 32.89
N SER A 53 -13.12 1.70 31.66
CA SER A 53 -13.53 0.60 30.78
C SER A 53 -12.38 0.30 29.84
N THR A 54 -11.66 -0.80 30.09
CA THR A 54 -10.58 -1.25 29.22
C THR A 54 -11.16 -2.14 28.13
N VAL A 55 -10.93 -1.79 26.86
CA VAL A 55 -11.27 -2.64 25.72
C VAL A 55 -10.01 -3.41 25.31
N THR A 56 -10.06 -4.73 25.44
CA THR A 56 -8.95 -5.61 25.04
C THR A 56 -9.16 -6.06 23.59
N ALA A 57 -8.30 -5.61 22.69
CA ALA A 57 -8.29 -6.05 21.29
C ALA A 57 -6.99 -6.83 21.01
N SER A 58 -7.12 -8.06 20.52
CA SER A 58 -5.99 -8.82 19.99
C SER A 58 -5.74 -8.42 18.54
N GLY A 59 -4.54 -7.93 18.25
CA GLY A 59 -4.08 -7.64 16.89
C GLY A 59 -2.73 -8.32 16.64
N GLN A 60 -2.49 -8.73 15.39
CA GLN A 60 -1.18 -9.24 15.00
C GLN A 60 -0.23 -8.05 14.76
N VAL A 61 0.92 -8.05 15.44
CA VAL A 61 1.99 -7.08 15.15
C VAL A 61 2.65 -7.51 13.85
N VAL A 62 2.44 -6.74 12.79
CA VAL A 62 3.08 -6.95 11.48
C VAL A 62 4.06 -5.81 11.26
N VAL A 63 5.26 -6.15 10.80
CA VAL A 63 6.28 -5.14 10.46
C VAL A 63 5.78 -4.35 9.25
N ALA A 64 5.72 -3.02 9.36
CA ALA A 64 5.18 -2.16 8.30
C ALA A 64 6.01 -2.18 7.01
N ASN A 65 7.33 -2.41 7.12
CA ASN A 65 8.25 -2.41 5.99
C ASN A 65 8.91 -3.79 5.84
N ARG A 66 8.27 -4.71 5.10
CA ARG A 66 8.91 -5.95 4.62
C ARG A 66 9.00 -5.89 3.10
N MET A 67 10.16 -6.22 2.55
CA MET A 67 10.36 -6.34 1.11
C MET A 67 10.93 -7.72 0.81
N ALA A 68 10.22 -8.48 -0.02
CA ALA A 68 10.67 -9.77 -0.49
C ALA A 68 11.78 -9.57 -1.54
N VAL A 69 12.91 -10.24 -1.36
CA VAL A 69 13.98 -10.26 -2.35
C VAL A 69 13.89 -11.58 -3.10
N THR A 70 13.55 -11.50 -4.39
CA THR A 70 13.47 -12.66 -5.27
C THR A 70 14.42 -12.49 -6.44
N THR A 71 15.09 -13.56 -6.85
CA THR A 71 15.93 -13.56 -8.05
C THR A 71 15.26 -14.28 -9.20
N THR A 72 15.40 -13.74 -10.40
CA THR A 72 14.98 -14.38 -11.66
C THR A 72 16.11 -15.17 -12.33
N ALA A 73 17.34 -15.08 -11.80
CA ALA A 73 18.46 -15.90 -12.27
C ALA A 73 18.24 -17.36 -11.84
N GLY A 74 18.14 -18.26 -12.82
CA GLY A 74 18.04 -19.69 -12.57
C GLY A 74 19.42 -20.28 -12.29
N GLY A 75 19.48 -21.28 -11.41
CA GLY A 75 20.73 -21.96 -11.09
C GLY A 75 20.74 -22.57 -9.71
N LEU A 76 21.90 -23.10 -9.33
CA LEU A 76 22.15 -23.65 -7.99
C LEU A 76 22.64 -22.51 -7.09
N VAL A 77 22.11 -22.44 -5.86
CA VAL A 77 22.65 -21.51 -4.86
C VAL A 77 24.08 -21.95 -4.54
N LYS A 78 25.04 -21.08 -4.85
CA LYS A 78 26.46 -21.34 -4.63
C LYS A 78 26.85 -21.01 -3.20
N GLU A 79 26.45 -19.83 -2.74
CA GLU A 79 26.79 -19.32 -1.40
C GLU A 79 25.75 -18.32 -0.89
N VAL A 80 25.49 -18.36 0.41
CA VAL A 80 24.65 -17.38 1.13
C VAL A 80 25.53 -16.63 2.12
N PHE A 81 25.53 -15.31 2.05
CA PHE A 81 26.45 -14.45 2.81
C PHE A 81 25.84 -13.87 4.09
N VAL A 82 24.55 -14.13 4.36
CA VAL A 82 23.79 -13.54 5.46
C VAL A 82 22.95 -14.59 6.19
N ASN A 83 22.71 -14.39 7.48
CA ASN A 83 21.86 -15.23 8.32
C ASN A 83 20.62 -14.46 8.80
N ASN A 84 19.60 -15.18 9.26
CA ASN A 84 18.43 -14.58 9.90
C ASN A 84 18.86 -13.79 11.15
N GLY A 85 18.47 -12.51 11.21
CA GLY A 85 18.85 -11.59 12.28
C GLY A 85 20.02 -10.67 11.93
N ASP A 86 20.73 -10.91 10.82
CA ASP A 86 21.82 -10.04 10.40
C ASP A 86 21.31 -8.69 9.88
N SER A 87 22.00 -7.61 10.22
CA SER A 87 21.72 -6.28 9.70
C SER A 87 22.52 -6.05 8.41
N VAL A 88 21.81 -5.73 7.33
CA VAL A 88 22.38 -5.45 6.01
C VAL A 88 22.15 -4.00 5.62
N LYS A 89 23.03 -3.46 4.77
CA LYS A 89 22.91 -2.16 4.12
C LYS A 89 22.48 -2.35 2.66
N THR A 90 21.96 -1.30 2.04
CA THR A 90 21.66 -1.32 0.60
C THR A 90 22.90 -1.70 -0.20
N GLY A 91 22.77 -2.72 -1.05
CA GLY A 91 23.84 -3.23 -1.91
C GLY A 91 24.65 -4.38 -1.31
N ASP A 92 24.45 -4.75 -0.04
CA ASP A 92 25.14 -5.90 0.56
C ASP A 92 24.71 -7.20 -0.14
N LYS A 93 25.67 -8.08 -0.43
CA LYS A 93 25.40 -9.39 -1.05
C LYS A 93 24.62 -10.26 -0.07
N ILE A 94 23.51 -10.81 -0.54
CA ILE A 94 22.68 -11.75 0.24
C ILE A 94 23.04 -13.18 -0.17
N LEU A 95 23.02 -13.47 -1.48
CA LEU A 95 23.36 -14.78 -2.01
C LEU A 95 23.97 -14.68 -3.41
N GLU A 96 24.75 -15.68 -3.78
CA GLU A 96 25.29 -15.89 -5.12
C GLU A 96 24.73 -17.20 -5.68
N VAL A 97 24.19 -17.12 -6.89
CA VAL A 97 23.70 -18.27 -7.66
C VAL A 97 24.74 -18.60 -8.72
N GLU A 98 25.04 -19.88 -8.90
CA GLU A 98 25.79 -20.36 -10.06
C GLU A 98 24.81 -20.55 -11.24
N PRO A 99 24.89 -19.69 -12.28
CA PRO A 99 23.93 -19.74 -13.37
C PRO A 99 24.12 -20.98 -14.23
N ASP A 100 23.02 -21.65 -14.53
CA ASP A 100 23.00 -22.79 -15.44
C ASP A 100 23.18 -22.37 -16.91
N ALA A 101 23.35 -23.34 -17.81
CA ALA A 101 23.52 -23.06 -19.24
C ALA A 101 22.36 -22.25 -19.84
N ALA A 102 21.13 -22.48 -19.36
CA ALA A 102 19.94 -21.74 -19.81
C ALA A 102 19.97 -20.27 -19.35
N SER A 103 20.41 -20.01 -18.12
CA SER A 103 20.53 -18.65 -17.57
C SER A 103 21.68 -17.88 -18.21
N ASN A 104 22.80 -18.55 -18.50
CA ASN A 104 23.90 -17.98 -19.28
C ASN A 104 23.46 -17.58 -20.70
N ALA A 105 22.68 -18.43 -21.38
CA ALA A 105 22.11 -18.09 -22.68
C ALA A 105 21.17 -16.87 -22.60
N LYS A 106 20.25 -16.84 -21.63
CA LYS A 106 19.35 -15.69 -21.42
C LYS A 106 20.10 -14.39 -21.10
N GLN A 107 21.19 -14.48 -20.35
CA GLN A 107 22.03 -13.32 -20.03
C GLN A 107 22.76 -12.81 -21.28
N ALA A 108 23.29 -13.69 -22.12
CA ALA A 108 23.89 -13.34 -23.40
C ALA A 108 22.86 -12.70 -24.36
N ASP A 109 21.64 -13.26 -24.44
CA ASP A 109 20.55 -12.71 -25.25
C ASP A 109 20.12 -11.31 -24.75
N SER A 110 20.05 -11.13 -23.44
CA SER A 110 19.71 -9.83 -22.83
C SER A 110 20.82 -8.80 -23.06
N TRP A 111 22.08 -9.23 -23.02
CA TRP A 111 23.22 -8.38 -23.37
C TRP A 111 23.18 -7.94 -24.84
N ASN A 112 22.91 -8.87 -25.76
CA ASN A 112 22.76 -8.57 -27.17
C ASN A 112 21.56 -7.63 -27.44
N SER A 113 20.47 -7.81 -26.71
CA SER A 113 19.29 -6.93 -26.76
C SER A 113 19.64 -5.52 -26.29
N TYR A 114 20.43 -5.39 -25.21
CA TYR A 114 20.94 -4.10 -24.73
C TYR A 114 21.85 -3.42 -25.77
N LEU A 115 22.79 -4.16 -26.37
CA LEU A 115 23.65 -3.63 -27.44
C LEU A 115 22.84 -3.15 -28.65
N THR A 116 21.81 -3.90 -29.03
CA THR A 116 20.90 -3.52 -30.13
C THR A 116 20.14 -2.24 -29.79
N ALA A 117 19.61 -2.13 -28.57
CA ALA A 117 18.93 -0.92 -28.11
C ALA A 117 19.88 0.29 -28.07
N LYS A 118 21.15 0.08 -27.69
CA LYS A 118 22.18 1.12 -27.70
C LYS A 118 22.44 1.62 -29.12
N ASN A 119 22.63 0.70 -30.07
CA ASN A 119 22.81 1.04 -31.47
C ASN A 119 21.59 1.79 -32.05
N ALA A 120 20.37 1.45 -31.60
CA ALA A 120 19.16 2.16 -31.99
C ALA A 120 19.15 3.61 -31.49
N VAL A 121 19.61 3.86 -30.26
CA VAL A 121 19.79 5.23 -29.74
C VAL A 121 20.83 6.00 -30.57
N ASP A 122 21.99 5.40 -30.83
CA ASP A 122 23.05 6.02 -31.61
C ASP A 122 22.58 6.36 -33.04
N SER A 123 21.85 5.45 -33.68
CA SER A 123 21.23 5.68 -35.00
C SER A 123 20.17 6.80 -34.96
N ALA A 124 19.35 6.85 -33.92
CA ALA A 124 18.34 7.88 -33.74
C ALA A 124 18.98 9.27 -33.52
N GLN A 125 20.10 9.33 -32.79
CA GLN A 125 20.88 10.55 -32.60
C GLN A 125 21.53 11.02 -33.91
N ALA A 126 22.14 10.11 -34.67
CA ALA A 126 22.72 10.42 -35.98
C ALA A 126 21.66 10.98 -36.94
N THR A 127 20.47 10.36 -36.98
CA THR A 127 19.35 10.85 -37.77
C THR A 127 18.89 12.24 -37.33
N ALA A 128 18.88 12.52 -36.02
CA ALA A 128 18.54 13.85 -35.51
C ALA A 128 19.52 14.92 -35.97
N LEU A 129 20.82 14.64 -36.02
CA LEU A 129 21.83 15.58 -36.55
C LEU A 129 21.59 15.89 -38.03
N VAL A 130 21.23 14.89 -38.84
CA VAL A 130 20.89 15.09 -40.25
C VAL A 130 19.65 15.97 -40.40
N LEU A 131 18.59 15.69 -39.64
CA LEU A 131 17.36 16.48 -39.67
C LEU A 131 17.55 17.90 -39.11
N GLN A 132 18.44 18.06 -38.13
CA GLN A 132 18.82 19.37 -37.61
C GLN A 132 19.52 20.20 -38.68
N SER A 133 20.44 19.59 -39.44
CA SER A 133 21.14 20.23 -40.56
C SER A 133 20.17 20.62 -41.69
N ASP A 134 19.24 19.74 -42.06
CA ASP A 134 18.18 20.05 -43.03
C ASP A 134 17.32 21.23 -42.56
N MET A 135 16.84 21.18 -41.32
CA MET A 135 16.05 22.27 -40.72
C MET A 135 16.79 23.60 -40.70
N PHE A 136 18.08 23.60 -40.35
CA PHE A 136 18.92 24.80 -40.41
C PHE A 136 19.07 25.33 -41.84
N THR A 137 19.27 24.45 -42.81
CA THR A 137 19.37 24.82 -44.23
C THR A 137 18.07 25.45 -44.73
N LYS A 138 16.91 24.87 -44.40
CA LYS A 138 15.59 25.42 -44.75
C LYS A 138 15.31 26.75 -44.05
N TRP A 139 15.71 26.87 -42.78
CA TRP A 139 15.62 28.13 -42.03
C TRP A 139 16.45 29.24 -42.68
N GLN A 140 17.70 28.93 -43.08
CA GLN A 140 18.57 29.88 -43.74
C GLN A 140 18.02 30.33 -45.10
N ALA A 141 17.47 29.39 -45.88
CA ALA A 141 16.82 29.72 -47.15
C ALA A 141 15.60 30.63 -46.94
N PHE A 142 14.77 30.34 -45.93
CA PHE A 142 13.63 31.19 -45.57
C PHE A 142 14.08 32.60 -45.14
N LEU A 143 15.13 32.69 -44.30
CA LEU A 143 15.66 33.99 -43.89
C LEU A 143 16.19 34.81 -45.07
N ASN A 144 16.98 34.20 -45.95
CA ASN A 144 17.50 34.87 -47.15
C ASN A 144 16.37 35.37 -48.06
N LEU A 145 15.28 34.61 -48.18
CA LEU A 145 14.09 35.05 -48.90
C LEU A 145 13.44 36.24 -48.18
N ALA A 146 13.24 36.13 -46.86
CA ALA A 146 12.56 37.15 -46.06
C ALA A 146 13.32 38.48 -45.99
N THR A 147 14.65 38.49 -46.10
CA THR A 147 15.48 39.70 -45.99
C THR A 147 15.91 40.28 -47.33
N ASN A 148 15.49 39.68 -48.45
CA ASN A 148 15.77 40.29 -49.75
C ASN A 148 14.88 41.52 -50.00
N SER A 149 15.26 42.34 -50.99
CA SER A 149 14.53 43.57 -51.34
C SER A 149 13.11 43.34 -51.87
N THR A 150 12.74 42.11 -52.24
CA THR A 150 11.38 41.76 -52.65
C THR A 150 10.47 41.62 -51.43
N TYR A 151 10.94 41.00 -50.34
CA TYR A 151 10.13 40.71 -49.16
C TYR A 151 10.45 41.62 -47.95
N GLN A 152 11.43 42.52 -48.09
CA GLN A 152 11.82 43.52 -47.10
C GLN A 152 11.87 44.91 -47.74
N ASN A 153 11.29 45.88 -47.05
CA ASN A 153 11.35 47.29 -47.45
C ASN A 153 12.74 47.89 -47.14
N SER A 154 13.05 49.06 -47.70
CA SER A 154 14.35 49.75 -47.50
C SER A 154 14.62 50.13 -46.04
N ASP A 155 13.57 50.32 -45.24
CA ASP A 155 13.62 50.55 -43.78
C ASP A 155 13.77 49.26 -42.97
N GLN A 156 13.99 48.12 -43.62
CA GLN A 156 14.09 46.78 -43.06
C GLN A 156 12.77 46.20 -42.52
N SER A 157 11.64 46.89 -42.69
CA SER A 157 10.32 46.37 -42.31
C SER A 157 9.84 45.28 -43.28
N PRO A 158 8.98 44.35 -42.83
CA PRO A 158 8.37 43.34 -43.71
C PRO A 158 7.54 43.98 -44.83
N ASN A 159 7.78 43.59 -46.08
CA ASN A 159 6.87 43.92 -47.18
C ASN A 159 5.65 42.98 -47.14
N TYR A 160 4.58 43.40 -46.47
CA TYR A 160 3.39 42.57 -46.25
C TYR A 160 2.65 42.16 -47.53
N SER A 161 2.62 43.02 -48.55
CA SER A 161 1.99 42.68 -49.84
C SER A 161 2.69 41.51 -50.52
N ASN A 162 4.03 41.52 -50.55
CA ASN A 162 4.80 40.44 -51.17
C ASN A 162 4.85 39.19 -50.29
N ARG A 163 4.89 39.34 -48.96
CA ARG A 163 4.87 38.19 -48.03
C ARG A 163 3.55 37.42 -47.99
N ALA A 164 2.45 38.01 -48.48
CA ALA A 164 1.19 37.30 -48.69
C ALA A 164 1.23 36.36 -49.91
N ALA A 165 2.28 36.40 -50.74
CA ALA A 165 2.42 35.54 -51.89
C ALA A 165 2.69 34.07 -51.49
N SER A 166 2.14 33.13 -52.25
CA SER A 166 2.29 31.69 -52.00
C SER A 166 3.75 31.25 -51.90
N GLN A 167 4.66 31.87 -52.66
CA GLN A 167 6.09 31.54 -52.63
C GLN A 167 6.70 31.75 -51.23
N PHE A 168 6.31 32.82 -50.52
CA PHE A 168 6.80 33.10 -49.17
C PHE A 168 6.29 32.05 -48.18
N HIS A 169 5.00 31.73 -48.24
CA HIS A 169 4.37 30.71 -47.39
C HIS A 169 4.90 29.30 -47.64
N ILE A 170 5.26 28.96 -48.89
CA ILE A 170 5.90 27.66 -49.20
C ILE A 170 7.26 27.54 -48.50
N ALA A 171 8.09 28.59 -48.55
CA ALA A 171 9.39 28.58 -47.89
C ALA A 171 9.26 28.51 -46.36
N GLU A 172 8.29 29.20 -45.78
CA GLU A 172 7.95 29.08 -44.35
C GLU A 172 7.49 27.65 -44.01
N ALA A 173 6.58 27.09 -44.80
CA ALA A 173 6.05 25.74 -44.60
C ALA A 173 7.14 24.66 -44.71
N ASP A 174 8.09 24.80 -45.64
CA ASP A 174 9.23 23.90 -45.80
C ASP A 174 10.11 23.88 -44.53
N TRP A 175 10.39 25.05 -43.96
CA TRP A 175 11.14 25.16 -42.71
C TRP A 175 10.36 24.55 -41.53
N LEU A 176 9.05 24.85 -41.41
CA LEU A 176 8.19 24.29 -40.37
C LEU A 176 8.07 22.75 -40.50
N ALA A 177 8.01 22.22 -41.72
CA ALA A 177 8.00 20.79 -41.97
C ALA A 177 9.32 20.12 -41.54
N ALA A 178 10.47 20.73 -41.86
CA ALA A 178 11.76 20.25 -41.41
C ALA A 178 11.91 20.30 -39.88
N GLN A 179 11.41 21.38 -39.25
CA GLN A 179 11.33 21.48 -37.78
C GLN A 179 10.44 20.38 -37.18
N ALA A 180 9.29 20.09 -37.79
CA ALA A 180 8.41 19.02 -37.33
C ALA A 180 9.08 17.64 -37.42
N LYS A 181 9.83 17.35 -38.49
CA LYS A 181 10.62 16.12 -38.61
C LYS A 181 11.67 16.01 -37.50
N PHE A 182 12.42 17.08 -37.23
CA PHE A 182 13.40 17.09 -36.14
C PHE A 182 12.73 16.88 -34.77
N LYS A 183 11.59 17.52 -34.51
CA LYS A 183 10.81 17.31 -33.28
C LYS A 183 10.29 15.88 -33.14
N ASN A 184 9.81 15.28 -34.22
CA ASN A 184 9.40 13.88 -34.23
C ASN A 184 10.59 12.95 -33.90
N GLN A 185 11.76 13.24 -34.46
CA GLN A 185 12.97 12.48 -34.16
C GLN A 185 13.41 12.60 -32.70
N GLN A 186 13.19 13.74 -32.03
CA GLN A 186 13.44 13.85 -30.58
C GLN A 186 12.52 12.91 -29.76
N ALA A 187 11.27 12.73 -30.20
CA ALA A 187 10.38 11.76 -29.57
C ALA A 187 10.86 10.33 -29.79
N ILE A 188 11.37 10.02 -31.00
CA ILE A 188 12.00 8.72 -31.30
C ILE A 188 13.22 8.48 -30.40
N ILE A 189 14.10 9.47 -30.21
CA ILE A 189 15.25 9.36 -29.29
C ILE A 189 14.77 9.02 -27.87
N SER A 190 13.76 9.74 -27.39
CA SER A 190 13.17 9.50 -26.06
C SER A 190 12.63 8.07 -25.94
N GLN A 191 11.95 7.57 -26.97
CA GLN A 191 11.43 6.21 -27.03
C GLN A 191 12.57 5.17 -27.06
N THR A 192 13.62 5.39 -27.85
CA THR A 192 14.78 4.48 -27.92
C THR A 192 15.56 4.47 -26.60
N GLN A 193 15.64 5.61 -25.90
CA GLN A 193 16.28 5.69 -24.59
C GLN A 193 15.48 4.93 -23.52
N ALA A 194 14.15 5.00 -23.57
CA ALA A 194 13.29 4.17 -22.72
C ALA A 194 13.49 2.67 -23.01
N GLY A 195 13.59 2.30 -24.29
CA GLY A 195 13.95 0.94 -24.71
C GLY A 195 15.31 0.49 -24.17
N LEU A 196 16.33 1.32 -24.30
CA LEU A 196 17.67 1.05 -23.73
C LEU A 196 17.62 0.84 -22.21
N ASN A 197 16.92 1.71 -21.48
CA ASN A 197 16.77 1.57 -20.03
C ASN A 197 16.05 0.26 -19.66
N SER A 198 15.01 -0.13 -20.40
CA SER A 198 14.29 -1.39 -20.13
C SER A 198 15.18 -2.63 -20.34
N THR A 199 15.97 -2.66 -21.43
CA THR A 199 16.91 -3.77 -21.69
C THR A 199 18.05 -3.82 -20.68
N TRP A 200 18.53 -2.68 -20.20
CA TRP A 200 19.49 -2.59 -19.11
C TRP A 200 18.94 -3.15 -17.79
N LEU A 201 17.71 -2.80 -17.42
CA LEU A 201 17.05 -3.36 -16.23
C LEU A 201 16.83 -4.87 -16.35
N ALA A 202 16.40 -5.34 -17.52
CA ALA A 202 16.25 -6.77 -17.77
C ALA A 202 17.57 -7.53 -17.59
N TYR A 203 18.68 -6.97 -18.09
CA TYR A 203 20.01 -7.54 -17.91
C TYR A 203 20.43 -7.56 -16.43
N GLN A 204 20.21 -6.48 -15.68
CA GLN A 204 20.52 -6.43 -14.24
C GLN A 204 19.73 -7.44 -13.41
N ASN A 205 18.45 -7.69 -13.75
CA ASN A 205 17.61 -8.68 -13.07
C ASN A 205 18.07 -10.13 -13.31
N LEU A 206 18.89 -10.37 -14.34
CA LEU A 206 19.55 -11.65 -14.59
C LEU A 206 20.93 -11.75 -13.92
N SER A 207 21.28 -10.81 -13.04
CA SER A 207 22.52 -10.89 -12.24
C SER A 207 22.51 -12.16 -11.38
N PRO A 208 23.59 -12.96 -11.38
CA PRO A 208 23.73 -14.14 -10.51
C PRO A 208 23.92 -13.77 -9.04
N THR A 209 24.28 -12.51 -8.75
CA THR A 209 24.40 -12.01 -7.38
C THR A 209 23.14 -11.25 -6.98
N VAL A 210 22.54 -11.65 -5.86
CA VAL A 210 21.41 -10.98 -5.23
C VAL A 210 21.94 -10.07 -4.13
N THR A 211 21.52 -8.81 -4.16
CA THR A 211 21.92 -7.80 -3.18
C THR A 211 20.71 -7.24 -2.43
N ALA A 212 20.94 -6.67 -1.25
CA ALA A 212 19.90 -6.05 -0.44
C ALA A 212 19.41 -4.76 -1.10
N PRO A 213 18.12 -4.65 -1.51
CA PRO A 213 17.59 -3.44 -2.14
C PRO A 213 17.44 -2.27 -1.14
N THR A 214 17.31 -2.58 0.16
CA THR A 214 17.25 -1.60 1.25
C THR A 214 18.01 -2.11 2.46
N GLY A 215 18.57 -1.21 3.27
CA GLY A 215 19.10 -1.55 4.58
C GLY A 215 18.01 -2.00 5.55
N GLY A 216 18.31 -2.99 6.39
CA GLY A 216 17.36 -3.59 7.33
C GLY A 216 17.90 -4.88 7.96
N THR A 217 17.01 -5.65 8.60
CA THR A 217 17.35 -6.95 9.19
C THR A 217 16.82 -8.08 8.31
N VAL A 218 17.66 -9.08 8.05
CA VAL A 218 17.27 -10.28 7.28
C VAL A 218 16.34 -11.15 8.14
N SER A 219 15.21 -11.54 7.56
CA SER A 219 14.22 -12.44 8.19
C SER A 219 13.64 -13.39 7.15
N ASP A 220 13.23 -14.58 7.56
CA ASP A 220 12.62 -15.62 6.72
C ASP A 220 13.54 -16.11 5.58
N LEU A 221 14.84 -16.23 5.83
CA LEU A 221 15.77 -16.94 4.94
C LEU A 221 15.43 -18.43 4.94
N ILE A 222 15.12 -18.99 3.76
CA ILE A 222 14.66 -20.38 3.53
C ILE A 222 15.77 -21.20 2.89
#